data_AF-A0A553I1V5-F1
#
_entry.id   AF-A0A553I1V5-F1
#
_cell.length_a   1.000
_cell.length_b   1.000
_cell.length_c   1.000
_cell.angle_alpha   90.00
_cell.angle_beta   90.00
_cell.angle_gamma   90.00
#
_symmetry.space_group_name_H-M   'P 1'
#
loop_
_entity.id
_entity.type
_entity.pdbx_description
1 polymer ?
#
loop_
_entity_poly.entity_id
_entity_poly.type
_entity_poly.pdbx_seq_one_letter_code
_entity_poly.pdbx_strand_id
1 'polypeptide(L)'
;MLKPVIVWIHGGRFSAGSSHTPFYHGGNLAGTQDVVVVTFNFRMNIFGFPGSPETARNLGFLDQYLAVEWIYENIAAFGGDPARITIIGQSSGAVAVSNWAYAFKKNPIVAGTISHSGSIFSFPLLDPDSAAAHWNHVASALGCGVSDSALACMRSDNISFQSILSASRTVPLGPGNSPTRSVPPFQATVDNSTVFSVSEYVSRLRSATFAPIPHFQIHGDHESGFYRISALAQGRSLPESEWEEFELESFTCATAAETYWRSRAGVPTHRARYMADWENLRLYDPPSSGAYHGVEVNMVTGNSEAVSGIAPSPYEAKLTGIMQKAWAAFAADPARGLQRLDWPYYQAGRKSLIGLGFHTMPVVDVVSAGMYDNACPTLNLSFWDISIPSQ
;
A
#
# COMPACT_ATOMS: atom_id res chain seq x y z
N MET A 1 7.60 14.35 -27.38
CA MET A 1 8.11 14.54 -26.01
C MET A 1 7.81 13.29 -25.22
N LEU A 2 8.68 12.89 -24.29
CA LEU A 2 8.42 11.74 -23.42
C LEU A 2 7.32 12.09 -22.39
N LYS A 3 6.58 11.09 -21.92
CA LYS A 3 5.44 11.25 -21.01
C LYS A 3 5.79 10.87 -19.57
N PRO A 4 5.10 11.41 -18.55
CA PRO A 4 5.21 10.91 -17.18
C PRO A 4 4.88 9.42 -17.11
N VAL A 5 5.55 8.70 -16.21
CA VAL A 5 5.41 7.25 -16.06
C VAL A 5 4.79 6.96 -14.70
N ILE A 6 3.69 6.21 -14.70
CA ILE A 6 3.05 5.67 -13.51
C ILE A 6 3.36 4.18 -13.44
N VAL A 7 3.97 3.73 -12.35
CA VAL A 7 4.35 2.33 -12.13
C VAL A 7 3.56 1.78 -10.95
N TRP A 8 2.73 0.76 -11.17
CA TRP A 8 1.84 0.22 -10.15
C TRP A 8 2.41 -1.02 -9.46
N ILE A 9 2.47 -0.98 -8.13
CA ILE A 9 2.81 -2.10 -7.25
C ILE A 9 1.54 -2.60 -6.57
N HIS A 10 1.09 -3.79 -6.95
CA HIS A 10 -0.18 -4.32 -6.45
C HIS A 10 -0.15 -4.71 -4.96
N GLY A 11 -1.31 -4.62 -4.32
CA GLY A 11 -1.54 -5.08 -2.95
C GLY A 11 -1.71 -6.60 -2.82
N GLY A 12 -2.23 -7.01 -1.66
CA GLY A 12 -2.55 -8.41 -1.33
C GLY A 12 -1.69 -9.04 -0.23
N ARG A 13 -1.28 -8.24 0.76
CA ARG A 13 -0.58 -8.66 1.98
C ARG A 13 0.74 -9.40 1.70
N PHE A 14 1.37 -9.11 0.56
CA PHE A 14 2.55 -9.83 0.06
C PHE A 14 2.37 -11.35 -0.12
N SER A 15 1.13 -11.85 -0.07
CA SER A 15 0.80 -13.29 -0.06
C SER A 15 -0.10 -13.72 -1.22
N ALA A 16 -0.80 -12.76 -1.81
CA ALA A 16 -1.67 -12.95 -2.97
C ALA A 16 -1.70 -11.65 -3.79
N GLY A 17 -2.23 -11.73 -5.02
CA GLY A 17 -2.32 -10.60 -5.93
C GLY A 17 -1.75 -10.93 -7.31
N SER A 18 -2.02 -10.05 -8.26
CA SER A 18 -1.49 -10.12 -9.63
C SER A 18 -1.67 -8.76 -10.29
N SER A 19 -0.75 -8.40 -11.18
CA SER A 19 -0.94 -7.27 -12.10
C SER A 19 -2.02 -7.56 -13.16
N HIS A 20 -2.33 -8.83 -13.43
CA HIS A 20 -3.35 -9.24 -14.38
C HIS A 20 -4.74 -9.29 -13.73
N THR A 21 -5.29 -8.12 -13.46
CA THR A 21 -6.63 -7.94 -12.89
C THR A 21 -7.26 -6.66 -13.43
N PRO A 22 -8.60 -6.60 -13.61
CA PRO A 22 -9.29 -5.36 -13.93
C PRO A 22 -8.97 -4.22 -12.96
N PHE A 23 -8.66 -4.54 -11.69
CA PHE A 23 -8.33 -3.54 -10.67
C PHE A 23 -7.13 -2.65 -11.02
N TYR A 24 -6.12 -3.22 -11.69
CA TYR A 24 -4.85 -2.54 -12.02
C TYR A 24 -4.65 -2.35 -13.52
N HIS A 25 -5.67 -2.62 -14.35
CA HIS A 25 -5.55 -2.42 -15.79
C HIS A 25 -5.41 -0.93 -16.13
N GLY A 26 -4.21 -0.52 -16.54
CA GLY A 26 -3.86 0.89 -16.76
C GLY A 26 -4.39 1.52 -18.06
N GLY A 27 -5.05 0.75 -18.92
CA GLY A 27 -5.44 1.21 -20.26
C GLY A 27 -6.40 2.41 -20.26
N ASN A 28 -7.35 2.45 -19.33
CA ASN A 28 -8.30 3.57 -19.21
C ASN A 28 -7.60 4.85 -18.72
N LEU A 29 -6.73 4.75 -17.71
CA LEU A 29 -5.92 5.88 -17.25
C LEU A 29 -4.97 6.41 -18.35
N ALA A 30 -4.28 5.53 -19.06
CA ALA A 30 -3.40 5.91 -20.17
C ALA A 30 -4.17 6.46 -21.39
N GLY A 31 -5.43 6.04 -21.58
CA GLY A 31 -6.30 6.50 -22.65
C GLY A 31 -6.90 7.89 -22.39
N THR A 32 -7.13 8.25 -21.13
CA THR A 32 -7.73 9.54 -20.76
C THR A 32 -6.69 10.60 -20.34
N GLN A 33 -5.49 10.19 -19.92
CA GLN A 33 -4.42 11.07 -19.48
C GLN A 33 -3.15 10.85 -20.30
N ASP A 34 -2.34 11.90 -20.48
CA ASP A 34 -1.09 11.83 -21.26
C ASP A 34 0.07 11.23 -20.44
N VAL A 35 -0.05 9.94 -20.09
CA VAL A 35 0.90 9.20 -19.25
C VAL A 35 1.21 7.82 -19.85
N VAL A 36 2.31 7.21 -19.42
CA VAL A 36 2.59 5.78 -19.60
C VAL A 36 2.27 5.07 -18.28
N VAL A 37 1.53 3.97 -18.34
CA VAL A 37 1.22 3.15 -17.16
C VAL A 37 1.89 1.80 -17.29
N VAL A 38 2.64 1.39 -16.27
CA VAL A 38 3.32 0.09 -16.17
C VAL A 38 2.80 -0.65 -14.96
N THR A 39 2.45 -1.93 -15.14
CA THR A 39 2.16 -2.85 -14.03
C THR A 39 3.05 -4.08 -14.17
N PHE A 40 3.42 -4.70 -13.05
CA PHE A 40 4.32 -5.85 -13.05
C PHE A 40 4.01 -6.80 -11.89
N ASN A 41 4.55 -8.01 -11.96
CA ASN A 41 4.44 -9.01 -10.89
C ASN A 41 5.75 -9.12 -10.11
N PHE A 42 5.64 -9.49 -8.85
CA PHE A 42 6.77 -9.83 -7.98
C PHE A 42 6.45 -11.12 -7.20
N ARG A 43 7.48 -11.80 -6.69
CA ARG A 43 7.27 -13.02 -5.89
C ARG A 43 6.59 -12.68 -4.56
N MET A 44 5.69 -13.56 -4.14
CA MET A 44 4.86 -13.41 -2.95
C MET A 44 4.91 -14.69 -2.11
N ASN A 45 4.33 -14.63 -0.91
CA ASN A 45 4.27 -15.75 0.03
C ASN A 45 5.68 -16.31 0.28
N ILE A 46 5.83 -17.59 0.60
CA ILE A 46 7.13 -18.23 0.84
C ILE A 46 8.13 -18.07 -0.32
N PHE A 47 7.67 -17.82 -1.55
CA PHE A 47 8.57 -17.63 -2.70
C PHE A 47 9.19 -16.23 -2.76
N GLY A 48 8.49 -15.22 -2.23
CA GLY A 48 8.98 -13.85 -2.13
C GLY A 48 9.54 -13.50 -0.76
N PHE A 49 9.09 -14.23 0.27
CA PHE A 49 9.37 -13.95 1.68
C PHE A 49 9.64 -15.25 2.44
N PRO A 50 10.67 -16.03 2.04
CA PRO A 50 10.85 -17.40 2.52
C PRO A 50 11.14 -17.49 4.02
N GLY A 51 11.84 -16.50 4.60
CA GLY A 51 12.32 -16.58 5.98
C GLY A 51 13.53 -17.49 6.20
N SER A 52 14.02 -18.16 5.15
CA SER A 52 15.23 -18.99 5.19
C SER A 52 16.48 -18.17 5.54
N PRO A 53 17.37 -18.66 6.43
CA PRO A 53 18.66 -18.03 6.69
C PRO A 53 19.65 -18.18 5.52
N GLU A 54 19.39 -19.06 4.55
CA GLU A 54 20.29 -19.39 3.43
C GLU A 54 20.09 -18.46 2.21
N THR A 55 19.17 -17.49 2.27
CA THR A 55 18.84 -16.57 1.17
C THR A 55 18.42 -15.20 1.70
N ALA A 56 18.36 -14.20 0.82
CA ALA A 56 17.79 -12.90 1.16
C ALA A 56 16.32 -13.03 1.61
N ARG A 57 15.92 -12.27 2.65
CA ARG A 57 14.61 -12.40 3.31
C ARG A 57 13.46 -11.82 2.47
N ASN A 58 13.67 -10.68 1.84
CA ASN A 58 12.62 -9.90 1.17
C ASN A 58 12.77 -9.94 -0.36
N LEU A 59 12.85 -11.15 -0.94
CA LEU A 59 12.98 -11.34 -2.40
C LEU A 59 11.89 -10.61 -3.19
N GLY A 60 10.66 -10.54 -2.65
CA GLY A 60 9.57 -9.78 -3.27
C GLY A 60 9.82 -8.28 -3.37
N PHE A 61 10.55 -7.67 -2.41
CA PHE A 61 10.99 -6.27 -2.54
C PHE A 61 12.10 -6.15 -3.59
N LEU A 62 13.06 -7.08 -3.61
CA LEU A 62 14.14 -7.07 -4.59
C LEU A 62 13.61 -7.21 -6.03
N ASP A 63 12.56 -8.01 -6.23
CA ASP A 63 11.87 -8.09 -7.53
C ASP A 63 11.26 -6.75 -7.94
N GLN A 64 10.61 -6.04 -7.01
CA GLN A 64 10.05 -4.71 -7.28
C GLN A 64 11.14 -3.69 -7.61
N TYR A 65 12.28 -3.77 -6.93
CA TYR A 65 13.42 -2.89 -7.17
C TYR A 65 13.99 -3.11 -8.56
N LEU A 66 14.23 -4.37 -8.91
CA LEU A 66 14.71 -4.76 -10.23
C LEU A 66 13.73 -4.34 -11.34
N ALA A 67 12.42 -4.45 -11.11
CA ALA A 67 11.42 -4.00 -12.07
C ALA A 67 11.48 -2.48 -12.30
N VAL A 68 11.62 -1.67 -11.24
CA VAL A 68 11.73 -0.21 -11.37
C VAL A 68 13.07 0.20 -11.99
N GLU A 69 14.16 -0.48 -11.69
CA GLU A 69 15.45 -0.29 -12.39
C GLU A 69 15.31 -0.57 -13.89
N TRP A 70 14.69 -1.70 -14.26
CA TRP A 70 14.44 -2.01 -15.66
C TRP A 70 13.57 -0.94 -16.33
N ILE A 71 12.52 -0.45 -15.67
CA ILE A 71 11.67 0.63 -16.19
C ILE A 71 12.51 1.90 -16.38
N TYR A 72 13.32 2.30 -15.39
CA TYR A 72 14.18 3.46 -15.49
C TYR A 72 15.13 3.38 -16.71
N GLU A 73 15.70 2.21 -16.97
CA GLU A 73 16.64 2.01 -18.07
C GLU A 73 15.96 1.94 -19.45
N ASN A 74 14.70 1.50 -19.53
CA ASN A 74 14.07 1.11 -20.81
C ASN A 74 12.85 1.96 -21.20
N ILE A 75 12.19 2.67 -20.27
CA ILE A 75 10.87 3.26 -20.53
C ILE A 75 10.88 4.36 -21.60
N ALA A 76 12.03 4.98 -21.87
CA ALA A 76 12.22 5.92 -22.97
C ALA A 76 11.85 5.31 -24.33
N ALA A 77 12.14 4.03 -24.57
CA ALA A 77 11.79 3.33 -25.80
C ALA A 77 10.27 3.15 -25.98
N PHE A 78 9.52 3.23 -24.88
CA PHE A 78 8.05 3.13 -24.85
C PHE A 78 7.37 4.52 -24.78
N GLY A 79 8.14 5.59 -24.93
CA GLY A 79 7.64 6.97 -24.89
C GLY A 79 7.47 7.54 -23.48
N GLY A 80 7.95 6.86 -22.45
CA GLY A 80 7.95 7.35 -21.06
C GLY A 80 9.25 8.08 -20.70
N ASP A 81 9.17 8.99 -19.74
CA ASP A 81 10.29 9.79 -19.28
C ASP A 81 10.90 9.17 -18.00
N PRO A 82 12.13 8.64 -18.04
CA PRO A 82 12.75 8.02 -16.88
C PRO A 82 13.01 9.01 -15.73
N ALA A 83 13.02 10.33 -16.00
CA ALA A 83 13.13 11.36 -14.97
C ALA A 83 11.79 11.71 -14.29
N ARG A 84 10.66 11.18 -14.80
CA ARG A 84 9.31 11.41 -14.26
C ARG A 84 8.58 10.11 -13.98
N ILE A 85 9.26 9.19 -13.29
CA ILE A 85 8.68 7.95 -12.78
C ILE A 85 8.02 8.21 -11.42
N THR A 86 6.74 7.92 -11.32
CA THR A 86 6.00 7.87 -10.06
C THR A 86 5.56 6.44 -9.80
N ILE A 87 5.98 5.90 -8.65
CA ILE A 87 5.49 4.59 -8.18
C ILE A 87 4.21 4.77 -7.36
N ILE A 88 3.24 3.92 -7.62
CA ILE A 88 1.95 3.88 -6.91
C ILE A 88 1.79 2.49 -6.31
N GLY A 89 1.34 2.42 -5.07
CA GLY A 89 1.09 1.16 -4.40
C GLY A 89 -0.26 1.16 -3.70
N GLN A 90 -0.93 0.01 -3.67
CA GLN A 90 -2.15 -0.21 -2.90
C GLN A 90 -1.90 -1.23 -1.78
N SER A 91 -2.43 -0.99 -0.57
CA SER A 91 -2.29 -1.90 0.59
C SER A 91 -0.82 -2.26 0.86
N SER A 92 -0.44 -3.54 0.82
CA SER A 92 0.96 -3.96 0.94
C SER A 92 1.87 -3.36 -0.15
N GLY A 93 1.35 -3.06 -1.34
CA GLY A 93 2.08 -2.30 -2.35
C GLY A 93 2.35 -0.86 -1.90
N ALA A 94 1.40 -0.23 -1.18
CA ALA A 94 1.57 1.10 -0.60
C ALA A 94 2.62 1.11 0.53
N VAL A 95 2.72 0.02 1.29
CA VAL A 95 3.82 -0.20 2.25
C VAL A 95 5.16 -0.22 1.52
N ALA A 96 5.24 -0.93 0.40
CA ALA A 96 6.48 -1.00 -0.38
C ALA A 96 6.87 0.35 -0.97
N VAL A 97 5.89 1.11 -1.48
CA VAL A 97 6.08 2.49 -1.97
C VAL A 97 6.51 3.44 -0.84
N SER A 98 5.87 3.37 0.32
CA SER A 98 6.24 4.19 1.50
C SER A 98 7.67 3.87 1.97
N ASN A 99 8.04 2.58 2.00
CA ASN A 99 9.38 2.11 2.36
C ASN A 99 10.49 2.56 1.37
N TRP A 100 10.14 2.89 0.13
CA TRP A 100 11.10 3.23 -0.92
C TRP A 100 12.08 4.35 -0.52
N ALA A 101 11.56 5.37 0.17
CA ALA A 101 12.37 6.50 0.65
C ALA A 101 13.45 6.10 1.67
N TYR A 102 13.25 4.99 2.37
CA TYR A 102 14.16 4.49 3.41
C TYR A 102 15.17 3.51 2.85
N ALA A 103 14.72 2.59 1.98
CA ALA A 103 15.59 1.65 1.29
C ALA A 103 16.55 2.37 0.33
N PHE A 104 16.08 3.40 -0.38
CA PHE A 104 16.85 4.12 -1.39
C PHE A 104 17.16 5.57 -1.01
N LYS A 105 17.68 5.77 0.20
CA LYS A 105 18.01 7.11 0.74
C LYS A 105 18.84 7.99 -0.21
N LYS A 106 19.79 7.41 -0.94
CA LYS A 106 20.76 8.16 -1.77
C LYS A 106 20.36 8.29 -3.24
N ASN A 107 19.75 7.25 -3.80
CA ASN A 107 19.39 7.19 -5.21
C ASN A 107 18.04 6.48 -5.38
N PRO A 108 16.91 7.20 -5.22
CA PRO A 108 15.60 6.60 -5.23
C PRO A 108 15.09 6.17 -6.61
N ILE A 109 15.72 6.62 -7.71
CA ILE A 109 15.35 6.35 -9.12
C ILE A 109 13.85 6.57 -9.46
N VAL A 110 13.13 7.31 -8.62
CA VAL A 110 11.73 7.71 -8.78
C VAL A 110 11.58 9.19 -8.41
N ALA A 111 10.71 9.90 -9.12
CA ALA A 111 10.42 11.31 -8.93
C ALA A 111 9.31 11.55 -7.91
N GLY A 112 8.41 10.58 -7.70
CA GLY A 112 7.25 10.71 -6.82
C GLY A 112 6.75 9.36 -6.32
N THR A 113 5.99 9.40 -5.22
CA THR A 113 5.38 8.21 -4.61
C THR A 113 3.91 8.48 -4.28
N ILE A 114 3.02 7.52 -4.59
CA ILE A 114 1.63 7.55 -4.17
C ILE A 114 1.27 6.28 -3.40
N SER A 115 0.78 6.44 -2.16
CA SER A 115 0.40 5.32 -1.29
C SER A 115 -1.11 5.30 -1.07
N HIS A 116 -1.76 4.23 -1.54
CA HIS A 116 -3.19 3.94 -1.37
C HIS A 116 -3.43 2.94 -0.24
N SER A 117 -4.15 3.33 0.80
CA SER A 117 -4.60 2.46 1.89
C SER A 117 -3.46 1.66 2.51
N GLY A 118 -2.34 2.32 2.78
CA GLY A 118 -1.18 1.69 3.41
C GLY A 118 0.01 2.62 3.59
N SER A 119 0.84 2.27 4.56
CA SER A 119 2.00 3.03 5.03
C SER A 119 2.97 2.06 5.73
N ILE A 120 4.23 2.46 5.93
CA ILE A 120 5.18 1.69 6.75
C ILE A 120 4.71 1.44 8.20
N PHE A 121 3.66 2.14 8.67
CA PHE A 121 3.06 2.00 10.00
C PHE A 121 1.71 1.30 10.01
N SER A 122 1.14 1.00 8.83
CA SER A 122 -0.19 0.39 8.74
C SER A 122 -0.22 -1.05 9.24
N PHE A 123 0.84 -1.82 8.98
CA PHE A 123 0.84 -3.26 9.18
C PHE A 123 2.08 -3.74 9.93
N PRO A 124 1.96 -4.74 10.84
CA PRO A 124 3.10 -5.27 11.57
C PRO A 124 4.07 -5.96 10.63
N LEU A 125 5.36 -5.75 10.89
CA LEU A 125 6.45 -6.41 10.20
C LEU A 125 6.76 -7.73 10.90
N LEU A 126 7.26 -8.71 10.15
CA LEU A 126 7.72 -9.97 10.73
C LEU A 126 9.15 -9.81 11.28
N ASP A 127 9.40 -10.33 12.47
CA ASP A 127 10.76 -10.39 13.00
C ASP A 127 11.55 -11.56 12.35
N PRO A 128 12.89 -11.48 12.33
CA PRO A 128 13.74 -12.50 11.70
C PRO A 128 13.55 -13.93 12.23
N ASP A 129 13.25 -14.08 13.52
CA ASP A 129 13.17 -15.37 14.19
C ASP A 129 11.83 -16.05 13.88
N SER A 130 10.73 -15.30 13.91
CA SER A 130 9.41 -15.77 13.45
C SER A 130 9.45 -16.17 11.97
N ALA A 131 10.11 -15.39 11.12
CA ALA A 131 10.29 -15.75 9.71
C ALA A 131 11.05 -17.07 9.53
N ALA A 132 12.13 -17.27 10.30
CA ALA A 132 12.90 -18.52 10.28
C ALA A 132 12.07 -19.71 10.83
N ALA A 133 11.26 -19.49 11.87
CA ALA A 133 10.37 -20.52 12.40
C ALA A 133 9.32 -20.97 11.36
N HIS A 134 8.70 -20.02 10.64
CA HIS A 134 7.76 -20.34 9.56
C HIS A 134 8.42 -21.10 8.41
N TRP A 135 9.64 -20.71 8.01
CA TRP A 135 10.45 -21.46 7.04
C TRP A 135 10.69 -22.90 7.50
N ASN A 136 11.20 -23.06 8.72
CA ASN A 136 11.58 -24.34 9.31
C ASN A 136 10.38 -25.29 9.44
N HIS A 137 9.20 -24.77 9.75
CA HIS A 137 7.95 -25.53 9.77
C HIS A 137 7.66 -26.16 8.41
N VAL A 138 7.73 -25.35 7.34
CA VAL A 138 7.49 -25.83 5.97
C VAL A 138 8.57 -26.79 5.51
N ALA A 139 9.84 -26.47 5.73
CA ALA A 139 10.96 -27.32 5.34
C ALA A 139 10.90 -28.68 6.04
N SER A 140 10.55 -28.71 7.33
CA SER A 140 10.39 -29.95 8.09
C SER A 140 9.19 -30.77 7.61
N ALA A 141 8.06 -30.12 7.31
CA ALA A 141 6.86 -30.78 6.78
C ALA A 141 7.10 -31.46 5.42
N LEU A 142 8.11 -31.00 4.67
CA LEU A 142 8.50 -31.55 3.37
C LEU A 142 9.73 -32.49 3.45
N GLY A 143 10.20 -32.81 4.66
CA GLY A 143 11.31 -33.73 4.88
C GLY A 143 12.71 -33.13 4.67
N CYS A 144 12.83 -31.81 4.53
CA CYS A 144 14.11 -31.11 4.35
C CYS A 144 14.82 -30.75 5.67
N GLY A 145 14.10 -30.78 6.80
CA GLY A 145 14.63 -30.42 8.11
C GLY A 145 15.01 -28.93 8.23
N VAL A 146 15.95 -28.63 9.12
CA VAL A 146 16.33 -27.25 9.53
C VAL A 146 17.84 -26.96 9.36
N SER A 147 18.51 -27.67 8.47
CA SER A 147 19.96 -27.53 8.23
C SER A 147 20.28 -26.47 7.17
N ASP A 148 21.55 -26.10 7.03
CA ASP A 148 22.09 -25.22 5.96
C ASP A 148 22.02 -25.84 4.53
N SER A 149 21.24 -26.91 4.37
CA SER A 149 20.91 -27.53 3.08
C SER A 149 19.40 -27.59 2.83
N ALA A 150 18.59 -27.03 3.74
CA ALA A 150 17.14 -27.07 3.64
C ALA A 150 16.67 -26.35 2.37
N LEU A 151 17.27 -25.21 2.01
CA LEU A 151 16.95 -24.51 0.77
C LEU A 151 17.25 -25.34 -0.48
N ALA A 152 18.38 -26.06 -0.50
CA ALA A 152 18.73 -26.94 -1.61
C ALA A 152 17.73 -28.10 -1.75
N CYS A 153 17.36 -28.73 -0.63
CA CYS A 153 16.33 -29.76 -0.60
C CYS A 153 14.97 -29.24 -1.09
N MET A 154 14.53 -28.08 -0.58
CA MET A 154 13.27 -27.42 -0.95
C MET A 154 13.19 -27.07 -2.44
N ARG A 155 14.33 -26.91 -3.11
CA ARG A 155 14.45 -26.64 -4.55
C ARG A 155 14.68 -27.89 -5.41
N SER A 156 14.76 -29.08 -4.80
CA SER A 156 14.98 -30.32 -5.54
C SER A 156 13.78 -30.72 -6.40
N ASP A 157 14.03 -31.49 -7.45
CA ASP A 157 12.99 -31.96 -8.38
C ASP A 157 11.90 -32.82 -7.70
N ASN A 158 12.18 -33.32 -6.50
CA ASN A 158 11.25 -34.13 -5.70
C ASN A 158 10.17 -33.29 -4.98
N ILE A 159 10.37 -31.98 -4.86
CA ILE A 159 9.45 -31.09 -4.15
C ILE A 159 8.80 -30.11 -5.13
N SER A 160 7.52 -30.35 -5.41
CA SER A 160 6.73 -29.46 -6.26
C SER A 160 6.38 -28.14 -5.57
N PHE A 161 6.15 -27.09 -6.36
CA PHE A 161 5.66 -25.81 -5.81
C PHE A 161 4.28 -25.96 -5.14
N GLN A 162 3.43 -26.89 -5.60
CA GLN A 162 2.14 -27.17 -4.97
C GLN A 162 2.32 -27.78 -3.58
N SER A 163 3.30 -28.68 -3.40
CA SER A 163 3.65 -29.24 -2.10
C SER A 163 4.13 -28.15 -1.14
N ILE A 164 4.98 -27.24 -1.63
CA ILE A 164 5.43 -26.06 -0.86
C ILE A 164 4.23 -25.21 -0.44
N LEU A 165 3.36 -24.84 -1.37
CA LEU A 165 2.17 -24.03 -1.07
C LEU A 165 1.22 -24.72 -0.08
N SER A 166 1.04 -26.04 -0.22
CA SER A 166 0.21 -26.82 0.70
C SER A 166 0.80 -26.81 2.11
N ALA A 167 2.11 -27.04 2.25
CA ALA A 167 2.80 -26.99 3.53
C ALA A 167 2.79 -25.57 4.14
N SER A 168 3.00 -24.52 3.33
CA SER A 168 2.91 -23.12 3.78
C SER A 168 1.56 -22.75 4.38
N ARG A 169 0.45 -23.34 3.88
CA ARG A 169 -0.90 -23.11 4.43
C ARG A 169 -1.11 -23.74 5.82
N THR A 170 -0.24 -24.66 6.23
CA THR A 170 -0.31 -25.27 7.56
C THR A 170 0.38 -24.43 8.63
N VAL A 171 1.16 -23.41 8.24
CA VAL A 171 1.75 -22.46 9.18
C VAL A 171 0.62 -21.62 9.78
N PRO A 172 0.46 -21.58 11.11
CA PRO A 172 -0.55 -20.77 11.74
C PRO A 172 -0.42 -19.30 11.35
N LEU A 173 -1.54 -18.62 11.15
CA LEU A 173 -1.54 -17.18 11.01
C LEU A 173 -1.07 -16.57 12.34
N GLY A 174 -0.12 -15.64 12.27
CA GLY A 174 0.32 -14.92 13.46
C GLY A 174 -0.84 -14.09 14.05
N PRO A 175 -0.90 -13.92 15.39
CA PRO A 175 -1.82 -12.95 15.98
C PRO A 175 -1.49 -11.59 15.37
N GLY A 176 -2.42 -11.01 14.61
CA GLY A 176 -2.29 -9.61 14.22
C GLY A 176 -2.46 -8.71 15.45
N ASN A 177 -2.06 -7.45 15.30
CA ASN A 177 -2.24 -6.45 16.34
C ASN A 177 -3.71 -6.14 16.65
N SER A 178 -4.60 -6.51 15.73
CA SER A 178 -6.04 -6.39 15.88
C SER A 178 -6.71 -7.74 15.62
N PRO A 179 -7.75 -8.11 16.40
CA PRO A 179 -8.52 -9.31 16.12
C PRO A 179 -9.18 -9.24 14.72
N THR A 180 -9.38 -8.06 14.15
CA THR A 180 -9.97 -7.88 12.81
C THR A 180 -9.11 -8.42 11.67
N ARG A 181 -7.81 -8.68 11.91
CA ARG A 181 -6.85 -9.00 10.85
C ARG A 181 -5.84 -10.05 11.26
N SER A 182 -5.73 -11.10 10.47
CA SER A 182 -4.61 -12.04 10.55
C SER A 182 -3.37 -11.49 9.86
N VAL A 183 -2.18 -11.96 10.26
CA VAL A 183 -0.92 -11.65 9.60
C VAL A 183 -0.48 -12.88 8.80
N PRO A 184 -0.19 -12.75 7.49
CA PRO A 184 0.33 -13.89 6.73
C PRO A 184 1.69 -14.33 7.27
N PRO A 185 1.97 -15.65 7.32
CA PRO A 185 3.24 -16.16 7.84
C PRO A 185 4.45 -15.77 6.99
N PHE A 186 4.23 -15.53 5.69
CA PHE A 186 5.29 -15.17 4.74
C PHE A 186 5.02 -13.76 4.20
N GLN A 187 5.70 -12.78 4.79
CA GLN A 187 5.53 -11.36 4.49
C GLN A 187 6.85 -10.58 4.73
N ALA A 188 6.81 -9.26 4.54
CA ALA A 188 7.93 -8.37 4.82
C ALA A 188 8.57 -8.65 6.20
N THR A 189 9.86 -8.95 6.18
CA THR A 189 10.65 -9.30 7.37
C THR A 189 11.73 -8.25 7.61
N VAL A 190 11.94 -7.83 8.86
CA VAL A 190 13.02 -6.87 9.18
C VAL A 190 14.38 -7.49 8.82
N ASP A 191 15.17 -6.79 8.00
CA ASP A 191 16.54 -7.18 7.64
C ASP A 191 17.54 -6.01 7.74
N ASN A 192 17.07 -4.82 8.11
CA ASN A 192 17.83 -3.57 8.19
C ASN A 192 18.55 -3.16 6.89
N SER A 193 18.09 -3.68 5.75
CA SER A 193 18.60 -3.33 4.42
C SER A 193 17.47 -2.95 3.48
N THR A 194 16.51 -3.84 3.30
CA THR A 194 15.30 -3.62 2.49
C THR A 194 14.13 -3.21 3.36
N VAL A 195 14.02 -3.75 4.57
CA VAL A 195 12.95 -3.44 5.54
C VAL A 195 13.58 -3.20 6.90
N PHE A 196 13.25 -2.06 7.51
CA PHE A 196 13.83 -1.62 8.78
C PHE A 196 12.90 -1.91 9.95
N SER A 197 13.44 -1.90 11.17
CA SER A 197 12.59 -1.94 12.37
C SER A 197 11.73 -0.68 12.46
N VAL A 198 10.64 -0.81 13.21
CA VAL A 198 9.80 0.32 13.65
C VAL A 198 10.64 1.48 14.17
N SER A 199 11.48 1.21 15.16
CA SER A 199 12.33 2.23 15.81
C SER A 199 13.26 2.94 14.83
N GLU A 200 13.78 2.23 13.83
CA GLU A 200 14.62 2.79 12.80
C GLU A 200 13.83 3.70 11.84
N TYR A 201 12.62 3.30 11.41
CA TYR A 201 11.74 4.19 10.63
C TYR A 201 11.42 5.48 11.37
N VAL A 202 11.09 5.39 12.66
CA VAL A 202 10.78 6.55 13.50
C VAL A 202 11.99 7.44 13.67
N SER A 203 13.16 6.84 13.96
CA SER A 203 14.43 7.57 14.06
C SER A 203 14.73 8.34 12.77
N ARG A 204 14.58 7.69 11.61
CA ARG A 204 14.83 8.31 10.30
C ARG A 204 13.84 9.43 9.99
N LEU A 205 12.55 9.24 10.29
CA LEU A 205 11.54 10.27 10.12
C LEU A 205 11.84 11.52 10.96
N ARG A 206 12.07 11.33 12.26
CA ARG A 206 12.33 12.43 13.21
C ARG A 206 13.61 13.20 12.88
N SER A 207 14.62 12.50 12.36
CA SER A 207 15.91 13.09 11.96
C SER A 207 15.96 13.53 10.49
N ALA A 208 14.88 13.38 9.72
CA ALA A 208 14.83 13.62 8.27
C ALA A 208 15.94 12.87 7.48
N THR A 209 16.30 11.66 7.90
CA THR A 209 17.38 10.87 7.30
C THR A 209 16.89 9.79 6.34
N PHE A 210 15.98 10.18 5.43
CA PHE A 210 15.43 9.37 4.33
C PHE A 210 15.45 10.20 3.02
N ALA A 211 15.17 9.57 1.87
CA ALA A 211 15.11 10.32 0.60
C ALA A 211 13.90 11.28 0.58
N PRO A 212 14.08 12.57 0.27
CA PRO A 212 13.00 13.56 0.26
C PRO A 212 12.13 13.47 -1.01
N ILE A 213 11.56 12.29 -1.27
CA ILE A 213 10.73 12.03 -2.44
C ILE A 213 9.34 12.64 -2.20
N PRO A 214 8.81 13.50 -3.10
CA PRO A 214 7.44 13.95 -3.03
C PRO A 214 6.44 12.80 -2.86
N HIS A 215 5.50 12.98 -1.94
CA HIS A 215 4.64 11.91 -1.47
C HIS A 215 3.17 12.31 -1.48
N PHE A 216 2.30 11.47 -2.03
CA PHE A 216 0.86 11.63 -1.94
C PHE A 216 0.26 10.39 -1.28
N GLN A 217 -0.47 10.56 -0.19
CA GLN A 217 -1.08 9.46 0.54
C GLN A 217 -2.60 9.59 0.55
N ILE A 218 -3.29 8.47 0.34
CA ILE A 218 -4.75 8.37 0.34
C ILE A 218 -5.20 7.09 1.02
N HIS A 219 -6.34 7.13 1.69
CA HIS A 219 -7.02 5.95 2.23
C HIS A 219 -8.55 6.17 2.19
N GLY A 220 -9.32 5.09 2.24
CA GLY A 220 -10.78 5.11 2.32
C GLY A 220 -11.28 5.59 3.68
N ASP A 221 -12.50 6.11 3.73
CA ASP A 221 -13.16 6.55 4.97
C ASP A 221 -13.67 5.36 5.81
N HIS A 222 -13.83 4.19 5.19
CA HIS A 222 -14.36 2.97 5.81
C HIS A 222 -13.56 1.74 5.36
N GLU A 223 -12.24 1.77 5.50
CA GLU A 223 -11.32 0.69 5.10
C GLU A 223 -11.77 -0.69 5.62
N SER A 224 -12.26 -0.71 6.87
CA SER A 224 -12.82 -1.89 7.55
C SER A 224 -13.94 -2.60 6.79
N GLY A 225 -14.63 -1.96 5.84
CA GLY A 225 -15.72 -2.56 5.07
C GLY A 225 -15.30 -3.84 4.35
N PHE A 226 -14.10 -3.87 3.76
CA PHE A 226 -13.56 -5.09 3.14
C PHE A 226 -13.19 -6.16 4.18
N TYR A 227 -12.63 -5.74 5.31
CA TYR A 227 -12.15 -6.63 6.35
C TYR A 227 -13.29 -7.32 7.11
N ARG A 228 -14.48 -6.70 7.18
CA ARG A 228 -15.70 -7.33 7.73
C ARG A 228 -16.09 -8.59 6.96
N ILE A 229 -16.01 -8.56 5.63
CA ILE A 229 -16.26 -9.76 4.79
C ILE A 229 -15.22 -10.83 5.08
N SER A 230 -13.96 -10.44 5.18
CA SER A 230 -12.85 -11.36 5.46
C SER A 230 -12.99 -12.01 6.84
N ALA A 231 -13.48 -11.30 7.85
CA ALA A 231 -13.77 -11.83 9.18
C ALA A 231 -15.00 -12.74 9.18
N LEU A 232 -16.09 -12.34 8.50
CA LEU A 232 -17.30 -13.15 8.36
C LEU A 232 -17.01 -14.48 7.66
N ALA A 233 -16.18 -14.47 6.60
CA ALA A 233 -15.73 -15.67 5.90
C ALA A 233 -14.93 -16.64 6.81
N GLN A 234 -14.40 -16.15 7.93
CA GLN A 234 -13.73 -16.95 8.96
C GLN A 234 -14.66 -17.30 10.13
N GLY A 235 -15.96 -17.03 10.02
CA GLY A 235 -16.96 -17.26 11.08
C GLY A 235 -16.84 -16.30 12.26
N ARG A 236 -16.21 -15.14 12.08
CA ARG A 236 -15.96 -14.16 13.15
C ARG A 236 -16.88 -12.96 12.99
N SER A 237 -17.56 -12.60 14.09
CA SER A 237 -18.29 -11.35 14.24
C SER A 237 -17.64 -10.54 15.36
N LEU A 238 -17.26 -9.31 15.07
CA LEU A 238 -16.56 -8.42 16.00
C LEU A 238 -17.43 -7.21 16.33
N PRO A 239 -17.37 -6.68 17.57
CA PRO A 239 -18.10 -5.47 17.94
C PRO A 239 -17.57 -4.25 17.16
N GLU A 240 -18.39 -3.20 17.06
CA GLU A 240 -18.06 -2.00 16.28
C GLU A 240 -16.77 -1.32 16.74
N SER A 241 -16.51 -1.30 18.06
CA SER A 241 -15.30 -0.72 18.64
C SER A 241 -14.00 -1.35 18.11
N GLU A 242 -14.02 -2.64 17.78
CA GLU A 242 -12.84 -3.33 17.21
C GLU A 242 -12.57 -2.90 15.76
N TRP A 243 -13.64 -2.57 15.01
CA TRP A 243 -13.52 -2.03 13.66
C TRP A 243 -13.06 -0.58 13.67
N GLU A 244 -13.56 0.23 14.60
CA GLU A 244 -13.13 1.61 14.81
C GLU A 244 -11.64 1.68 15.20
N GLU A 245 -11.21 0.83 16.15
CA GLU A 245 -9.80 0.75 16.53
C GLU A 245 -8.92 0.31 15.36
N PHE A 246 -9.35 -0.69 14.59
CA PHE A 246 -8.64 -1.15 13.40
C PHE A 246 -8.50 -0.06 12.32
N GLU A 247 -9.57 0.67 12.02
CA GLU A 247 -9.60 1.79 11.06
C GLU A 247 -8.59 2.87 11.46
N LEU A 248 -8.55 3.19 12.76
CA LEU A 248 -7.64 4.17 13.31
C LEU A 248 -6.19 3.69 13.28
N GLU A 249 -5.90 2.50 13.82
CA GLU A 249 -4.55 1.94 13.92
C GLU A 249 -3.93 1.73 12.54
N SER A 250 -4.64 1.06 11.63
CA SER A 250 -4.06 0.58 10.37
C SER A 250 -4.04 1.64 9.28
N PHE A 251 -4.94 2.63 9.31
CA PHE A 251 -5.10 3.57 8.20
C PHE A 251 -5.09 5.03 8.64
N THR A 252 -6.06 5.47 9.45
CA THR A 252 -6.19 6.90 9.76
C THR A 252 -4.94 7.43 10.47
N CYS A 253 -4.52 6.82 11.57
CA CYS A 253 -3.39 7.30 12.37
C CYS A 253 -2.03 6.92 11.76
N ALA A 254 -1.92 5.75 11.13
CA ALA A 254 -0.72 5.35 10.40
C ALA A 254 -0.38 6.33 9.25
N THR A 255 -1.38 6.77 8.48
CA THR A 255 -1.20 7.76 7.41
C THR A 255 -0.99 9.17 7.96
N ALA A 256 -1.68 9.56 9.04
CA ALA A 256 -1.47 10.83 9.71
C ALA A 256 -0.02 10.99 10.21
N ALA A 257 0.50 9.94 10.85
CA ALA A 257 1.85 9.93 11.39
C ALA A 257 2.92 10.10 10.29
N GLU A 258 2.84 9.32 9.21
CA GLU A 258 3.81 9.40 8.13
C GLU A 258 3.77 10.75 7.41
N THR A 259 2.57 11.23 7.04
CA THR A 259 2.42 12.53 6.36
C THR A 259 2.87 13.70 7.22
N TYR A 260 2.61 13.67 8.52
CA TYR A 260 3.08 14.67 9.48
C TYR A 260 4.61 14.79 9.47
N TRP A 261 5.32 13.67 9.65
CA TRP A 261 6.78 13.70 9.73
C TRP A 261 7.45 14.00 8.39
N ARG A 262 6.90 13.52 7.27
CA ARG A 262 7.38 13.90 5.92
C ARG A 262 7.22 15.40 5.67
N SER A 263 6.05 15.97 5.99
CA SER A 263 5.81 17.41 5.85
C SER A 263 6.75 18.24 6.75
N ARG A 264 6.97 17.80 8.00
CA ARG A 264 7.91 18.45 8.93
C ARG A 264 9.37 18.38 8.46
N ALA A 265 9.74 17.34 7.72
CA ALA A 265 11.04 17.21 7.07
C ALA A 265 11.17 18.06 5.78
N GLY A 266 10.14 18.85 5.42
CA GLY A 266 10.14 19.71 4.24
C GLY A 266 9.88 18.97 2.92
N VAL A 267 9.40 17.72 2.97
CA VAL A 267 9.04 16.95 1.78
C VAL A 267 7.69 17.42 1.24
N PRO A 268 7.56 17.75 -0.06
CA PRO A 268 6.26 18.01 -0.68
C PRO A 268 5.33 16.82 -0.46
N THR A 269 4.35 17.00 0.42
CA THR A 269 3.49 15.91 0.91
C THR A 269 2.04 16.32 0.75
N HIS A 270 1.21 15.44 0.20
CA HIS A 270 -0.24 15.61 0.10
C HIS A 270 -0.94 14.46 0.83
N ARG A 271 -2.11 14.72 1.40
CA ARG A 271 -2.94 13.70 2.05
C ARG A 271 -4.39 13.84 1.60
N ALA A 272 -5.00 12.72 1.22
CA ALA A 272 -6.40 12.64 0.87
C ALA A 272 -7.14 11.55 1.67
N ARG A 273 -8.46 11.71 1.78
CA ARG A 273 -9.37 10.71 2.34
C ARG A 273 -10.52 10.50 1.35
N TYR A 274 -10.69 9.28 0.89
CA TYR A 274 -11.72 8.91 -0.09
C TYR A 274 -13.02 8.56 0.64
N MET A 275 -14.11 9.29 0.35
CA MET A 275 -15.38 9.17 1.09
C MET A 275 -16.57 8.84 0.19
N ALA A 276 -16.35 8.54 -1.08
CA ALA A 276 -17.42 8.12 -1.97
C ALA A 276 -17.84 6.66 -1.72
N ASP A 277 -19.14 6.44 -1.86
CA ASP A 277 -19.82 5.17 -1.70
C ASP A 277 -20.78 4.98 -2.88
N TRP A 278 -20.26 4.36 -3.94
CA TRP A 278 -20.97 4.16 -5.21
C TRP A 278 -21.73 2.84 -5.19
N GLU A 279 -23.00 2.86 -5.58
CA GLU A 279 -23.90 1.70 -5.54
C GLU A 279 -23.35 0.48 -6.29
N ASN A 280 -22.73 0.70 -7.46
CA ASN A 280 -22.14 -0.36 -8.29
C ASN A 280 -20.88 -0.97 -7.68
N LEU A 281 -20.22 -0.32 -6.72
CA LEU A 281 -18.97 -0.79 -6.13
C LEU A 281 -19.15 -1.39 -4.73
N ARG A 282 -20.32 -1.23 -4.10
CA ARG A 282 -20.61 -1.78 -2.77
C ARG A 282 -20.45 -3.30 -2.75
N LEU A 283 -19.83 -3.80 -1.68
CA LEU A 283 -19.69 -5.24 -1.45
C LEU A 283 -20.90 -5.82 -0.71
N TYR A 284 -21.58 -5.00 0.11
CA TYR A 284 -22.81 -5.34 0.83
C TYR A 284 -23.53 -4.05 1.27
N ASP A 285 -24.84 -4.15 1.55
CA ASP A 285 -25.72 -3.07 2.05
C ASP A 285 -27.05 -3.72 2.54
N PRO A 286 -27.59 -3.45 3.77
CA PRO A 286 -27.12 -2.56 4.84
C PRO A 286 -26.36 -3.23 6.02
N PRO A 287 -25.52 -2.47 6.77
CA PRO A 287 -25.03 -1.15 6.39
C PRO A 287 -24.10 -1.25 5.17
N SER A 288 -23.99 -0.17 4.38
CA SER A 288 -23.11 -0.14 3.21
C SER A 288 -21.65 -0.49 3.57
N SER A 289 -20.95 -1.19 2.67
CA SER A 289 -19.49 -1.35 2.76
C SER A 289 -18.72 -0.03 2.65
N GLY A 290 -19.36 1.04 2.20
CA GLY A 290 -18.81 2.39 2.15
C GLY A 290 -17.56 2.51 1.28
N ALA A 291 -16.69 3.46 1.66
CA ALA A 291 -15.37 3.65 1.07
C ALA A 291 -14.37 2.60 1.57
N TYR A 292 -14.60 1.33 1.21
CA TYR A 292 -13.81 0.18 1.68
C TYR A 292 -12.41 0.10 1.08
N HIS A 293 -11.60 -0.76 1.69
CA HIS A 293 -10.19 -0.94 1.32
C HIS A 293 -9.93 -1.26 -0.14
N GLY A 294 -9.28 -0.30 -0.82
CA GLY A 294 -8.88 -0.34 -2.21
C GLY A 294 -9.93 0.18 -3.20
N VAL A 295 -11.17 0.46 -2.79
CA VAL A 295 -12.24 0.85 -3.73
C VAL A 295 -11.89 2.10 -4.55
N GLU A 296 -11.08 3.00 -3.99
CA GLU A 296 -10.64 4.24 -4.61
C GLU A 296 -9.70 4.03 -5.80
N VAL A 297 -9.08 2.85 -5.92
CA VAL A 297 -8.29 2.47 -7.09
C VAL A 297 -9.13 2.50 -8.36
N ASN A 298 -10.41 2.11 -8.29
CA ASN A 298 -11.31 2.12 -9.45
C ASN A 298 -11.45 3.51 -10.06
N MET A 299 -11.40 4.56 -9.24
CA MET A 299 -11.48 5.95 -9.71
C MET A 299 -10.19 6.41 -10.40
N VAL A 300 -9.04 5.83 -10.01
CA VAL A 300 -7.74 6.14 -10.63
C VAL A 300 -7.57 5.36 -11.92
N THR A 301 -7.88 4.07 -11.92
CA THR A 301 -7.72 3.23 -13.11
C THR A 301 -8.86 3.42 -14.10
N GLY A 302 -10.05 3.85 -13.64
CA GLY A 302 -11.24 4.02 -14.47
C GLY A 302 -11.94 2.69 -14.77
N ASN A 303 -11.90 1.75 -13.82
CA ASN A 303 -12.25 0.33 -14.08
C ASN A 303 -13.48 -0.16 -13.30
N SER A 304 -14.29 0.73 -12.73
CA SER A 304 -15.44 0.34 -11.90
C SER A 304 -16.32 -0.71 -12.56
N GLU A 305 -16.74 -0.49 -13.81
CA GLU A 305 -17.59 -1.44 -14.55
C GLU A 305 -16.88 -2.77 -14.82
N ALA A 306 -15.59 -2.75 -15.14
CA ALA A 306 -14.82 -3.96 -15.38
C ALA A 306 -14.64 -4.80 -14.10
N VAL A 307 -14.70 -4.15 -12.92
CA VAL A 307 -14.60 -4.81 -11.61
C VAL A 307 -15.97 -5.27 -11.10
N SER A 308 -17.01 -4.46 -11.23
CA SER A 308 -18.35 -4.75 -10.69
C SER A 308 -19.29 -5.47 -11.67
N GLY A 309 -19.04 -5.35 -12.97
CA GLY A 309 -19.99 -5.73 -14.03
C GLY A 309 -21.17 -4.76 -14.18
N ILE A 310 -21.12 -3.60 -13.51
CA ILE A 310 -22.21 -2.61 -13.46
C ILE A 310 -21.66 -1.23 -13.84
N ALA A 311 -22.27 -0.60 -14.84
CA ALA A 311 -21.85 0.69 -15.38
C ALA A 311 -21.82 1.79 -14.29
N PRO A 312 -20.83 2.71 -14.33
CA PRO A 312 -20.73 3.79 -13.37
C PRO A 312 -21.81 4.84 -13.60
N SER A 313 -22.23 5.49 -12.51
CA SER A 313 -23.13 6.65 -12.64
C SER A 313 -22.41 7.85 -13.29
N PRO A 314 -23.13 8.83 -13.87
CA PRO A 314 -22.50 10.07 -14.37
C PRO A 314 -21.73 10.84 -13.30
N TYR A 315 -22.17 10.76 -12.04
CA TYR A 315 -21.50 11.38 -10.90
C TYR A 315 -20.19 10.64 -10.58
N GLU A 316 -20.20 9.31 -10.57
CA GLU A 316 -18.99 8.50 -10.40
C GLU A 316 -17.96 8.74 -11.49
N ALA A 317 -18.41 8.79 -12.76
CA ALA A 317 -17.55 9.10 -13.90
C ALA A 317 -16.92 10.51 -13.76
N LYS A 318 -17.64 11.47 -13.18
CA LYS A 318 -17.10 12.80 -12.89
C LYS A 318 -15.99 12.74 -11.82
N LEU A 319 -16.16 11.99 -10.73
CA LEU A 319 -15.10 11.82 -9.73
C LEU A 319 -13.89 11.09 -10.30
N THR A 320 -14.13 10.05 -11.12
CA THR A 320 -13.08 9.32 -11.85
C THR A 320 -12.22 10.29 -12.68
N GLY A 321 -12.84 11.16 -13.48
CA GLY A 321 -12.09 12.15 -14.27
C GLY A 321 -11.29 13.14 -13.42
N ILE A 322 -11.82 13.55 -12.26
CA ILE A 322 -11.11 14.42 -11.30
C ILE A 322 -9.86 13.70 -10.75
N MET A 323 -10.02 12.46 -10.29
CA MET A 323 -8.92 11.69 -9.71
C MET A 323 -7.87 11.32 -10.77
N GLN A 324 -8.26 10.85 -11.96
CA GLN A 324 -7.30 10.58 -13.05
C GLN A 324 -6.44 11.81 -13.39
N LYS A 325 -7.07 12.99 -13.49
CA LYS A 325 -6.35 14.25 -13.74
C LYS A 325 -5.37 14.57 -12.62
N ALA A 326 -5.75 14.38 -11.35
CA ALA A 326 -4.87 14.62 -10.21
C ALA A 326 -3.66 13.67 -10.17
N TRP A 327 -3.87 12.38 -10.44
CA TRP A 327 -2.78 11.40 -10.47
C TRP A 327 -1.82 11.66 -11.63
N ALA A 328 -2.34 11.99 -12.81
CA ALA A 328 -1.51 12.38 -13.94
C ALA A 328 -0.75 13.69 -13.68
N ALA A 329 -1.39 14.68 -13.03
CA ALA A 329 -0.74 15.94 -12.66
C ALA A 329 0.40 15.71 -11.65
N PHE A 330 0.19 14.88 -10.63
CA PHE A 330 1.23 14.48 -9.70
C PHE A 330 2.36 13.73 -10.42
N ALA A 331 2.05 12.76 -11.30
CA ALA A 331 3.09 12.07 -12.06
C ALA A 331 3.90 13.03 -12.95
N ALA A 332 3.26 14.02 -13.55
CA ALA A 332 3.92 15.00 -14.41
C ALA A 332 4.89 15.93 -13.65
N ASP A 333 4.57 16.25 -12.40
CA ASP A 333 5.38 17.09 -11.51
C ASP A 333 5.02 16.73 -10.06
N PRO A 334 5.73 15.78 -9.44
CA PRO A 334 5.38 15.32 -8.10
C PRO A 334 5.49 16.41 -7.02
N ALA A 335 6.27 17.47 -7.28
CA ALA A 335 6.39 18.59 -6.37
C ALA A 335 5.17 19.52 -6.48
N ARG A 336 4.75 19.95 -7.67
CA ARG A 336 3.76 21.04 -7.83
C ARG A 336 2.51 20.67 -8.63
N GLY A 337 2.42 19.44 -9.12
CA GLY A 337 1.33 18.97 -9.97
C GLY A 337 -0.04 19.15 -9.34
N LEU A 338 -0.18 18.72 -8.08
CA LEU A 338 -1.42 18.85 -7.32
C LEU A 338 -1.71 20.29 -6.89
N GLN A 339 -0.68 21.10 -6.61
CA GLN A 339 -0.85 22.53 -6.31
C GLN A 339 -1.52 23.29 -7.46
N ARG A 340 -1.26 22.90 -8.72
CA ARG A 340 -1.92 23.50 -9.90
C ARG A 340 -3.39 23.10 -10.06
N LEU A 341 -3.86 22.15 -9.26
CA LEU A 341 -5.26 21.74 -9.15
C LEU A 341 -5.90 22.25 -7.85
N ASP A 342 -5.27 23.21 -7.18
CA ASP A 342 -5.68 23.75 -5.88
C ASP A 342 -5.70 22.70 -4.75
N TRP A 343 -4.95 21.60 -4.91
CA TRP A 343 -4.82 20.56 -3.88
C TRP A 343 -3.60 20.89 -3.00
N PRO A 344 -3.81 21.32 -1.74
CA PRO A 344 -2.76 21.86 -0.88
C PRO A 344 -1.74 20.80 -0.48
N TYR A 345 -0.52 21.23 -0.15
CA TYR A 345 0.37 20.41 0.66
C TYR A 345 -0.24 20.19 2.04
N TYR A 346 -0.01 19.02 2.60
CA TYR A 346 -0.38 18.71 3.97
C TYR A 346 0.32 19.66 4.95
N GLN A 347 -0.47 20.29 5.82
CA GLN A 347 -0.03 21.17 6.88
C GLN A 347 -0.86 20.90 8.13
N ALA A 348 -0.20 20.41 9.19
CA ALA A 348 -0.84 20.16 10.48
C ALA A 348 -1.52 21.43 11.02
N GLY A 349 -2.70 21.28 11.63
CA GLY A 349 -3.51 22.39 12.15
C GLY A 349 -4.14 23.31 11.09
N ARG A 350 -4.03 23.00 9.80
CA ARG A 350 -4.64 23.78 8.70
C ARG A 350 -5.55 22.93 7.83
N LYS A 351 -6.43 23.60 7.07
CA LYS A 351 -7.22 22.97 6.01
C LYS A 351 -6.29 22.47 4.91
N SER A 352 -5.97 21.18 4.94
CA SER A 352 -4.99 20.56 4.04
C SER A 352 -5.23 19.08 3.76
N LEU A 353 -6.28 18.48 4.37
CA LEU A 353 -6.73 17.14 4.03
C LEU A 353 -7.73 17.23 2.87
N ILE A 354 -7.45 16.53 1.78
CA ILE A 354 -8.29 16.52 0.58
C ILE A 354 -9.36 15.43 0.72
N GLY A 355 -10.61 15.80 0.93
CA GLY A 355 -11.75 14.89 0.86
C GLY A 355 -12.12 14.62 -0.60
N LEU A 356 -12.21 13.34 -0.99
CA LEU A 356 -12.52 12.91 -2.35
C LEU A 356 -13.83 12.13 -2.40
N GLY A 357 -14.84 12.74 -2.99
CA GLY A 357 -16.20 12.24 -3.00
C GLY A 357 -16.86 12.35 -1.63
N PHE A 358 -18.19 12.26 -1.60
CA PHE A 358 -18.96 12.12 -0.35
C PHE A 358 -20.26 11.39 -0.67
N HIS A 359 -20.42 10.16 -0.15
CA HIS A 359 -21.48 9.26 -0.61
C HIS A 359 -21.49 9.14 -2.14
N THR A 360 -22.58 9.49 -2.81
CA THR A 360 -22.72 9.46 -4.27
C THR A 360 -22.44 10.81 -4.95
N MET A 361 -21.81 11.75 -4.23
CA MET A 361 -21.49 13.08 -4.75
C MET A 361 -20.01 13.18 -5.16
N PRO A 362 -19.69 13.68 -6.37
CA PRO A 362 -18.32 13.81 -6.85
C PRO A 362 -17.72 15.16 -6.45
N VAL A 363 -17.72 15.43 -5.15
CA VAL A 363 -17.20 16.66 -4.57
C VAL A 363 -15.74 16.47 -4.17
N VAL A 364 -14.96 17.54 -4.26
CA VAL A 364 -13.65 17.63 -3.64
C VAL A 364 -13.71 18.77 -2.64
N ASP A 365 -13.35 18.49 -1.39
CA ASP A 365 -13.28 19.52 -0.35
C ASP A 365 -11.93 19.46 0.36
N VAL A 366 -11.50 20.58 0.93
CA VAL A 366 -10.27 20.68 1.70
C VAL A 366 -10.62 21.02 3.13
N VAL A 367 -10.41 20.05 4.01
CA VAL A 367 -10.80 20.12 5.43
C VAL A 367 -9.59 20.08 6.34
N SER A 368 -9.81 20.41 7.62
CA SER A 368 -8.76 20.25 8.64
C SER A 368 -8.53 18.76 8.90
N ALA A 369 -7.28 18.32 8.87
CA ALA A 369 -6.93 16.93 9.17
C ALA A 369 -7.36 16.51 10.59
N GLY A 370 -7.36 17.46 11.54
CA GLY A 370 -7.84 17.25 12.91
C GLY A 370 -9.28 16.73 13.00
N MET A 371 -10.13 16.95 11.99
CA MET A 371 -11.49 16.38 11.97
C MET A 371 -11.50 14.85 12.06
N TYR A 372 -10.45 14.19 11.56
CA TYR A 372 -10.33 12.73 11.54
C TYR A 372 -9.18 12.22 12.42
N ASP A 373 -8.17 13.05 12.68
CA ASP A 373 -6.97 12.66 13.42
C ASP A 373 -7.12 12.78 14.95
N ASN A 374 -8.23 13.34 15.47
CA ASN A 374 -8.40 13.67 16.90
C ASN A 374 -8.23 12.47 17.86
N ALA A 375 -8.54 11.25 17.41
CA ALA A 375 -8.38 10.04 18.22
C ALA A 375 -6.94 9.51 18.24
N CYS A 376 -6.08 9.94 17.31
CA CYS A 376 -4.73 9.39 17.14
C CYS A 376 -3.79 9.63 18.32
N PRO A 377 -3.79 10.80 19.02
CA PRO A 377 -2.95 10.99 20.20
C PRO A 377 -3.37 10.12 21.41
N THR A 378 -4.65 9.71 21.47
CA THR A 378 -5.19 8.91 22.57
C THR A 378 -5.11 7.41 22.33
N LEU A 379 -4.95 7.00 21.07
CA LEU A 379 -4.55 5.64 20.76
C LEU A 379 -3.16 5.42 21.33
N ASN A 380 -3.05 4.44 22.22
CA ASN A 380 -1.78 3.82 22.49
C ASN A 380 -1.39 3.10 21.19
N LEU A 381 -0.83 3.84 20.22
CA LEU A 381 -0.09 3.34 19.07
C LEU A 381 1.20 2.67 19.61
N SER A 382 1.02 1.78 20.59
CA SER A 382 2.02 1.09 21.40
C SER A 382 3.03 0.36 20.53
N PHE A 383 2.65 0.08 19.29
CA PHE A 383 3.50 -0.53 18.28
C PHE A 383 4.55 0.42 17.69
N TRP A 384 4.36 1.74 17.70
CA TRP A 384 5.22 2.65 16.91
C TRP A 384 5.90 3.80 17.68
N ASP A 385 5.47 4.21 18.87
CA ASP A 385 5.99 5.42 19.55
C ASP A 385 6.06 6.65 18.61
N ILE A 386 5.10 6.74 17.69
CA ILE A 386 4.96 7.89 16.79
C ILE A 386 3.87 8.78 17.36
N SER A 387 4.18 9.40 18.51
CA SER A 387 3.38 10.50 18.98
C SER A 387 3.36 11.59 17.91
N ILE A 388 2.18 11.82 17.34
CA ILE A 388 1.88 13.09 16.67
C ILE A 388 1.64 14.06 17.84
N PRO A 389 2.38 15.18 17.94
CA PRO A 389 2.07 16.19 18.95
C PRO A 389 0.59 16.58 18.83
N SER A 390 -0.09 16.81 19.96
CA SER A 390 -1.46 17.35 19.95
C SER A 390 -1.51 18.59 19.04
N GLN A 391 -2.36 18.53 18.01
CA GLN A 391 -2.49 19.59 16.99
C GLN A 391 -3.24 20.79 17.52
#